data_AF-A0A947CAF9-F1
#
_entry.id   AF-A0A947CAF9-F1
#
_cell.length_a   1.000
_cell.length_b   1.000
_cell.length_c   1.000
_cell.angle_alpha   90.00
_cell.angle_beta   90.00
_cell.angle_gamma   90.00
#
_symmetry.space_group_name_H-M   'P 1'
#
loop_
_entity.id
_entity.type
_entity.pdbx_description
1 polymer ?
#
loop_
_entity_poly.entity_id
_entity_poly.type
_entity_poly.pdbx_seq_one_letter_code
_entity_poly.pdbx_strand_id
1 'polypeptide(L)'
;MTDSQAPVVEQPKCDDLLTTGDMARLSESTLRTVRFYEQEGLIEPERRSACGHRLFSGRELLKLQLALDLREAGLSLQDIKDLFCLKSDCACPEEASQRMSHVLTEQIDTMQQKIAKLRKLREELTAMVSVLTECQSCDQSNFPIACENCDVLSSPQLPRALQVLWHES
;
A
#
# COMPACT_ATOMS: atom_id res chain seq x y z
N MET A 1 23.21 -22.74 14.46
CA MET A 1 24.22 -22.07 13.61
C MET A 1 23.72 -22.08 12.18
N THR A 2 22.94 -21.09 11.80
CA THR A 2 22.72 -20.66 10.41
C THR A 2 22.28 -19.21 10.53
N ASP A 3 23.26 -18.32 10.48
CA ASP A 3 23.06 -16.88 10.42
C ASP A 3 22.55 -16.58 9.01
N SER A 4 21.26 -16.29 8.89
CA SER A 4 20.62 -15.93 7.64
C SER A 4 20.70 -14.41 7.52
N GLN A 5 21.84 -13.94 7.01
CA GLN A 5 22.06 -12.52 6.78
C GLN A 5 21.42 -12.15 5.45
N ALA A 6 20.29 -11.47 5.53
CA ALA A 6 19.66 -10.80 4.40
C ALA A 6 20.65 -9.81 3.75
N PRO A 7 20.62 -9.62 2.43
CA PRO A 7 21.52 -8.69 1.77
C PRO A 7 21.21 -7.26 2.24
N VAL A 8 22.21 -6.62 2.84
CA VAL A 8 22.17 -5.20 3.18
C VAL A 8 22.13 -4.44 1.86
N VAL A 9 20.97 -3.87 1.52
CA VAL A 9 20.83 -2.96 0.38
C VAL A 9 21.59 -1.68 0.74
N GLU A 10 22.83 -1.57 0.27
CA GLU A 10 23.63 -0.34 0.40
C GLU A 10 22.89 0.80 -0.33
N GLN A 11 22.39 1.76 0.44
CA GLN A 11 21.76 2.96 -0.09
C GLN A 11 22.83 3.79 -0.82
N PRO A 12 22.63 4.17 -2.09
CA PRO A 12 23.60 4.96 -2.83
C PRO A 12 23.78 6.34 -2.19
N LYS A 13 25.03 6.81 -2.11
CA LYS A 13 25.36 8.17 -1.66
C LYS A 13 24.84 9.18 -2.68
N CYS A 14 24.52 10.40 -2.20
CA CYS A 14 23.92 11.49 -2.99
C CYS A 14 24.70 11.89 -4.27
N ASP A 15 25.96 11.45 -4.43
CA ASP A 15 26.83 11.81 -5.56
C ASP A 15 26.93 10.73 -6.66
N ASP A 16 26.37 9.53 -6.46
CA ASP A 16 26.42 8.47 -7.48
C ASP A 16 25.22 8.54 -8.43
N LEU A 17 25.51 8.64 -9.73
CA LEU A 17 24.49 8.65 -10.77
C LEU A 17 24.04 7.24 -11.11
N LEU A 18 22.73 7.09 -11.22
CA LEU A 18 22.02 5.83 -11.40
C LEU A 18 21.45 5.75 -12.81
N THR A 19 21.62 4.61 -13.49
CA THR A 19 20.92 4.39 -14.76
C THR A 19 19.45 4.07 -14.54
N THR A 20 18.62 4.09 -15.59
CA THR A 20 17.23 3.60 -15.51
C THR A 20 17.16 2.15 -14.97
N GLY A 21 18.17 1.32 -15.28
CA GLY A 21 18.26 -0.05 -14.77
C GLY A 21 18.56 -0.10 -13.28
N ASP A 22 19.44 0.76 -12.79
CA ASP A 22 19.73 0.88 -11.36
C ASP A 22 18.52 1.41 -10.60
N MET A 23 17.82 2.41 -11.14
CA MET A 23 16.57 2.93 -10.59
C MET A 23 15.54 1.81 -10.41
N ALA A 24 15.32 0.99 -11.44
CA ALA A 24 14.37 -0.13 -11.38
C ALA A 24 14.79 -1.17 -10.32
N ARG A 25 16.07 -1.56 -10.32
CA ARG A 25 16.60 -2.55 -9.38
C ARG A 25 16.51 -2.08 -7.92
N LEU A 26 16.90 -0.85 -7.64
CA LEU A 26 16.98 -0.30 -6.28
C LEU A 26 15.61 0.15 -5.72
N SER A 27 14.63 0.40 -6.59
CA SER A 27 13.24 0.67 -6.19
C SER A 27 12.36 -0.58 -6.23
N GLU A 28 12.95 -1.77 -6.42
CA GLU A 28 12.23 -3.05 -6.55
C GLU A 28 11.08 -2.97 -7.57
N SER A 29 11.29 -2.21 -8.64
CA SER A 29 10.28 -1.91 -9.66
C SER A 29 10.75 -2.32 -11.06
N THR A 30 9.93 -2.03 -12.07
CA THR A 30 10.26 -2.36 -13.45
C THR A 30 10.80 -1.14 -14.21
N LEU A 31 11.57 -1.37 -15.27
CA LEU A 31 11.95 -0.30 -16.22
C LEU A 31 10.73 0.46 -16.76
N ARG A 32 9.59 -0.23 -16.93
CA ARG A 32 8.32 0.38 -17.35
C ARG A 32 7.82 1.35 -16.29
N THR A 33 7.90 0.96 -15.01
CA THR A 33 7.52 1.80 -13.87
C THR A 33 8.37 3.06 -13.82
N VAL A 34 9.70 2.93 -13.86
CA VAL A 34 10.62 4.10 -13.87
C VAL A 34 10.29 5.05 -15.03
N ARG A 35 10.12 4.52 -16.24
CA ARG A 35 9.77 5.33 -17.42
C ARG A 35 8.40 6.00 -17.29
N PHE A 36 7.43 5.32 -16.69
CA PHE A 36 6.11 5.90 -16.43
C PHE A 36 6.25 7.11 -15.50
N TYR A 37 6.94 6.99 -14.37
CA TYR A 37 7.15 8.11 -13.46
C TYR A 37 8.00 9.24 -14.05
N GLU A 38 8.93 8.92 -14.95
CA GLU A 38 9.66 9.92 -15.74
C GLU A 38 8.72 10.68 -16.70
N GLN A 39 7.87 9.96 -17.44
CA GLN A 39 6.90 10.57 -18.38
C GLN A 39 5.87 11.44 -17.67
N GLU A 40 5.51 11.04 -16.46
CA GLU A 40 4.60 11.79 -15.61
C GLU A 40 5.26 13.02 -14.94
N GLY A 41 6.56 13.24 -15.17
CA GLY A 41 7.33 14.36 -14.60
C GLY A 41 7.57 14.23 -13.10
N LEU A 42 7.35 13.04 -12.52
CA LEU A 42 7.60 12.83 -11.11
C LEU A 42 9.09 12.67 -10.82
N ILE A 43 9.82 12.03 -11.73
CA ILE A 43 11.27 11.93 -11.65
C ILE A 43 11.91 12.44 -12.93
N GLU A 44 13.10 13.01 -12.82
CA GLU A 44 13.80 13.58 -13.97
C GLU A 44 15.26 13.14 -13.99
N PRO A 45 15.79 12.73 -15.15
CA PRO A 45 17.21 12.43 -15.26
C PRO A 45 18.01 13.73 -15.13
N GLU A 46 19.06 13.70 -14.31
CA GLU A 46 19.96 14.83 -14.14
C GLU A 46 20.76 15.10 -15.42
N ARG A 47 21.17 14.04 -16.12
CA ARG A 47 21.81 14.16 -17.43
C ARG A 47 21.72 12.88 -18.25
N ARG A 48 22.30 12.92 -19.46
CA ARG A 48 22.58 11.74 -20.26
C ARG A 48 24.08 11.44 -20.27
N SER A 49 24.43 10.16 -20.31
CA SER A 49 25.82 9.72 -20.50
C SER A 49 26.28 9.99 -21.94
N ALA A 50 27.59 9.88 -22.19
CA ALA A 50 28.16 9.99 -23.54
C ALA A 50 27.56 8.98 -24.54
N CYS A 51 27.08 7.82 -24.05
CA CYS A 51 26.42 6.80 -24.86
C CYS A 51 24.90 6.99 -24.95
N GLY A 52 24.34 8.08 -24.42
CA GLY A 52 22.91 8.42 -24.50
C GLY A 52 22.02 7.84 -23.39
N HIS A 53 22.58 7.10 -22.43
CA HIS A 53 21.83 6.55 -21.30
C HIS A 53 21.37 7.65 -20.34
N ARG A 54 20.18 7.50 -19.75
CA ARG A 54 19.67 8.40 -18.70
C ARG A 54 20.40 8.15 -17.38
N LEU A 55 20.77 9.23 -16.71
CA LEU A 55 21.44 9.21 -15.42
C LEU A 55 20.62 10.04 -14.42
N PHE A 56 20.23 9.41 -13.31
CA PHE A 56 19.41 9.97 -12.23
C PHE A 56 20.27 10.13 -10.99
N SER A 57 19.95 11.11 -10.14
CA SER A 57 20.62 11.26 -8.85
C SER A 57 20.03 10.30 -7.81
N GLY A 58 20.74 10.10 -6.69
CA GLY A 58 20.19 9.39 -5.53
C GLY A 58 18.91 10.03 -4.97
N ARG A 59 18.74 11.35 -5.12
CA ARG A 59 17.52 12.05 -4.70
C ARG A 59 16.30 11.62 -5.51
N GLU A 60 16.47 11.41 -6.81
CA GLU A 60 15.40 10.94 -7.69
C GLU A 60 15.02 9.49 -7.36
N LEU A 61 15.97 8.66 -6.91
CA LEU A 61 15.67 7.32 -6.42
C LEU A 61 14.79 7.37 -5.16
N LEU A 62 15.15 8.20 -4.17
CA LEU A 62 14.35 8.37 -2.95
C LEU A 62 12.95 8.89 -3.28
N LYS A 63 12.84 9.82 -4.24
CA LYS A 63 11.55 10.33 -4.72
C LYS A 63 10.70 9.23 -5.36
N LEU A 64 11.30 8.38 -6.19
CA LEU A 64 10.62 7.23 -6.80
C LEU A 64 10.15 6.23 -5.75
N GLN A 65 11.01 5.85 -4.79
CA GLN A 65 10.67 4.91 -3.72
C GLN A 65 9.49 5.42 -2.90
N LEU A 66 9.54 6.67 -2.44
CA LEU A 66 8.43 7.26 -1.69
C LEU A 66 7.14 7.32 -2.51
N ALA A 67 7.22 7.62 -3.81
CA ALA A 67 6.05 7.63 -4.68
C ALA A 67 5.40 6.25 -4.83
N LEU A 68 6.22 5.20 -4.90
CA LEU A 68 5.73 3.82 -4.95
C LEU A 68 5.03 3.44 -3.64
N ASP A 69 5.63 3.75 -2.50
CA ASP A 69 5.05 3.47 -1.17
C ASP A 69 3.70 4.19 -1.00
N LEU A 70 3.62 5.47 -1.40
CA LEU A 70 2.37 6.24 -1.33
C LEU A 70 1.30 5.69 -2.28
N ARG A 71 1.68 5.22 -3.47
CA ARG A 71 0.75 4.55 -4.39
C ARG A 71 0.22 3.25 -3.82
N GLU A 72 1.07 2.45 -3.18
CA GLU A 72 0.67 1.19 -2.54
C GLU A 72 -0.26 1.45 -1.34
N ALA A 73 -0.04 2.53 -0.60
CA ALA A 73 -0.97 3.03 0.44
C ALA A 73 -2.31 3.54 -0.13
N GLY A 74 -2.43 3.64 -1.46
CA GLY A 74 -3.65 3.97 -2.18
C GLY A 74 -3.87 5.46 -2.40
N LEU A 75 -2.81 6.25 -2.48
CA LEU A 75 -2.87 7.64 -2.95
C LEU A 75 -2.95 7.70 -4.48
N SER A 76 -3.61 8.72 -5.00
CA SER A 76 -3.61 8.97 -6.44
C SER A 76 -2.25 9.52 -6.88
N LEU A 77 -1.90 9.36 -8.16
CA LEU A 77 -0.69 9.96 -8.70
C LEU A 77 -0.74 11.49 -8.62
N GLN A 78 -1.94 12.08 -8.71
CA GLN A 78 -2.12 13.52 -8.61
C GLN A 78 -1.78 14.01 -7.20
N ASP A 79 -2.31 13.37 -6.15
CA ASP A 79 -2.00 13.75 -4.76
C ASP A 79 -0.50 13.67 -4.47
N ILE A 80 0.17 12.65 -5.03
CA ILE A 80 1.62 12.48 -4.90
C ILE A 80 2.38 13.60 -5.62
N LYS A 81 1.96 13.98 -6.83
CA LYS A 81 2.57 15.12 -7.55
C LYS A 81 2.38 16.41 -6.78
N ASP A 82 1.18 16.67 -6.30
CA ASP A 82 0.86 17.87 -5.52
C ASP A 82 1.75 17.94 -4.28
N LEU A 83 1.92 16.82 -3.56
CA LEU A 83 2.82 16.72 -2.41
C LEU A 83 4.27 17.11 -2.75
N PHE A 84 4.81 16.66 -3.89
CA PHE A 84 6.18 17.00 -4.29
C PHE A 84 6.32 18.43 -4.87
N CYS A 85 5.24 19.02 -5.38
CA CYS A 85 5.24 20.39 -5.92
C CYS A 85 5.03 21.48 -4.87
N LEU A 86 4.46 21.15 -3.70
CA LEU A 86 4.17 22.10 -2.61
C LEU A 86 5.34 23.03 -2.25
N LYS A 87 6.58 22.54 -2.29
CA LYS A 87 7.77 23.36 -2.00
C LYS A 87 8.02 24.44 -3.06
N SER A 88 7.75 24.13 -4.32
CA SER A 88 7.99 25.01 -5.47
C SER A 88 6.91 26.09 -5.60
N ASP A 89 5.71 25.83 -5.08
CA ASP A 89 4.53 26.68 -5.25
C ASP A 89 4.33 27.72 -4.13
N CYS A 90 5.17 27.71 -3.09
CA CYS A 90 5.03 28.60 -1.93
C CYS A 90 6.08 29.72 -1.93
N ALA A 91 5.65 30.93 -1.57
CA ALA A 91 6.49 32.12 -1.58
C ALA A 91 7.49 32.14 -0.40
N CYS A 92 7.20 31.44 0.70
CA CYS A 92 8.10 31.31 1.83
C CYS A 92 8.16 29.87 2.40
N PRO A 93 9.27 29.49 3.06
CA PRO A 93 9.44 28.14 3.61
C PRO A 93 8.42 27.76 4.69
N GLU A 94 7.94 28.75 5.46
CA GLU A 94 6.98 28.52 6.54
C GLU A 94 5.60 28.12 6.00
N GLU A 95 5.12 28.83 4.97
CA GLU A 95 3.88 28.49 4.28
C GLU A 95 3.96 27.11 3.62
N ALA A 96 5.09 26.80 2.98
CA ALA A 96 5.34 25.48 2.40
C ALA A 96 5.26 24.38 3.46
N SER A 97 5.89 24.59 4.62
CA SER A 97 5.88 23.65 5.74
C SER A 97 4.47 23.44 6.28
N GLN A 98 3.71 24.51 6.51
CA GLN A 98 2.34 24.42 7.03
C GLN A 98 1.41 23.69 6.06
N ARG A 99 1.44 24.03 4.76
CA ARG A 99 0.64 23.34 3.74
C ARG A 99 1.02 21.86 3.62
N MET A 100 2.32 21.56 3.61
CA MET A 100 2.82 20.18 3.60
C MET A 100 2.33 19.39 4.80
N SER A 101 2.44 19.95 6.01
CA SER A 101 1.91 19.31 7.22
C SER A 101 0.42 19.04 7.13
N HIS A 102 -0.37 20.01 6.64
CA HIS A 102 -1.81 19.84 6.49
C HIS A 102 -2.17 18.70 5.53
N VAL A 103 -1.60 18.69 4.31
CA VAL A 103 -1.83 17.63 3.32
C VAL A 103 -1.43 16.27 3.88
N LEU A 104 -0.27 16.17 4.52
CA LEU A 104 0.19 14.92 5.12
C LEU A 104 -0.75 14.43 6.24
N THR A 105 -1.28 15.33 7.08
CA THR A 105 -2.24 14.98 8.12
C THR A 105 -3.55 14.43 7.52
N GLU A 106 -4.09 15.06 6.48
CA GLU A 106 -5.30 14.56 5.81
C GLU A 106 -5.11 13.17 5.20
N GLN A 107 -3.94 12.91 4.62
CA GLN A 107 -3.60 11.60 4.08
C GLN A 107 -3.44 10.55 5.19
N ILE A 108 -2.81 10.91 6.31
CA ILE A 108 -2.72 10.04 7.49
C ILE A 108 -4.11 9.68 8.00
N ASP A 109 -5.01 10.64 8.14
CA ASP A 109 -6.38 10.40 8.61
C ASP A 109 -7.15 9.48 7.66
N THR A 110 -6.99 9.69 6.35
CA THR A 110 -7.58 8.83 5.32
C THR A 110 -7.06 7.39 5.42
N MET A 111 -5.74 7.20 5.61
CA MET A 111 -5.16 5.87 5.83
C MET A 111 -5.69 5.23 7.11
N GLN A 112 -5.79 5.98 8.21
CA GLN A 112 -6.33 5.48 9.47
C GLN A 112 -7.80 5.01 9.33
N GLN A 113 -8.63 5.74 8.59
CA GLN A 113 -10.00 5.32 8.29
C GLN A 113 -10.04 4.01 7.48
N LYS A 114 -9.17 3.86 6.47
CA LYS A 114 -9.04 2.61 5.71
C LYS A 114 -8.61 1.45 6.61
N ILE A 115 -7.61 1.65 7.46
CA ILE A 115 -7.13 0.66 8.43
C ILE A 115 -8.26 0.22 9.37
N ALA A 116 -9.03 1.16 9.90
CA ALA A 116 -10.16 0.86 10.79
C ALA A 116 -11.21 -0.02 10.10
N LYS A 117 -11.55 0.30 8.84
CA LYS A 117 -12.49 -0.49 8.03
C LYS A 117 -11.97 -1.91 7.76
N LEU A 118 -10.70 -2.04 7.36
CA LEU A 118 -10.07 -3.34 7.07
C LEU A 118 -9.96 -4.20 8.33
N ARG A 119 -9.65 -3.61 9.50
CA ARG A 119 -9.62 -4.32 10.78
C ARG A 119 -10.99 -4.89 11.15
N LYS A 120 -12.04 -4.08 11.02
CA LYS A 120 -13.43 -4.52 11.29
C LYS A 120 -13.85 -5.65 10.34
N LEU A 121 -13.51 -5.55 9.05
CA LEU A 121 -13.80 -6.59 8.08
C LEU A 121 -13.04 -7.89 8.40
N ARG A 122 -11.75 -7.78 8.77
CA ARG A 122 -10.95 -8.93 9.20
C ARG A 122 -11.59 -9.63 10.41
N GLU A 123 -12.03 -8.87 11.40
CA GLU A 123 -12.71 -9.42 12.60
C GLU A 123 -14.00 -10.15 12.22
N GLU A 124 -14.82 -9.56 11.34
CA GLU A 124 -16.05 -10.19 10.83
C GLU A 124 -15.78 -11.50 10.09
N LEU A 125 -14.80 -11.51 9.18
CA LEU A 125 -14.41 -12.72 8.44
C LEU A 125 -13.78 -13.78 9.36
N THR A 126 -13.01 -13.36 10.37
CA THR A 126 -12.43 -14.28 11.36
C THR A 126 -13.52 -14.95 12.18
N ALA A 127 -14.53 -14.19 12.61
CA ALA A 127 -15.66 -14.73 13.36
C ALA A 127 -16.48 -15.71 12.50
N MET A 128 -16.66 -15.40 11.20
CA MET A 128 -17.30 -16.30 10.24
C MET A 128 -16.54 -17.62 10.11
N VAL A 129 -15.21 -17.58 9.95
CA VAL A 129 -14.38 -18.80 9.90
C VAL A 129 -14.54 -19.62 11.17
N SER A 130 -14.53 -18.98 12.35
CA SER A 130 -14.71 -19.67 13.64
C SER A 130 -16.00 -20.49 13.69
N VAL A 131 -17.12 -19.88 13.29
CA VAL A 131 -18.42 -20.58 13.25
C VAL A 131 -18.40 -21.72 12.24
N LEU A 132 -17.85 -21.51 11.04
CA LEU A 132 -17.78 -22.57 10.02
C LEU A 132 -16.88 -23.73 10.47
N THR A 133 -15.81 -23.46 11.20
CA THR A 133 -14.97 -24.52 11.78
C THR A 133 -15.70 -25.29 12.88
N GLU A 134 -16.49 -24.62 13.72
CA GLU A 134 -17.36 -25.29 14.71
C GLU A 134 -18.43 -26.17 14.04
N CYS A 135 -18.99 -25.73 12.91
CA CYS A 135 -19.95 -26.54 12.15
C CYS A 135 -19.31 -27.76 11.47
N GLN A 136 -18.01 -27.77 11.17
CA GLN A 136 -17.33 -28.91 10.53
C GLN A 136 -17.21 -30.14 11.44
N SER A 137 -17.26 -29.96 12.75
CA SER A 137 -17.22 -31.06 13.73
C SER A 137 -18.63 -31.54 14.13
N CYS A 138 -19.69 -30.99 13.54
CA CYS A 138 -21.05 -31.48 13.75
C CYS A 138 -21.25 -32.81 13.03
N ASP A 139 -21.82 -33.79 13.74
CA ASP A 139 -22.10 -35.15 13.26
C ASP A 139 -23.22 -35.18 12.18
N GLN A 140 -23.86 -34.03 11.93
CA GLN A 140 -24.88 -33.88 10.90
C GLN A 140 -24.21 -33.62 9.55
N SER A 141 -24.23 -34.64 8.70
CA SER A 141 -23.50 -34.72 7.42
C SER A 141 -23.97 -33.74 6.34
N ASN A 142 -24.98 -32.90 6.61
CA ASN A 142 -25.63 -32.01 5.65
C ASN A 142 -25.72 -30.57 6.16
N PHE A 143 -24.58 -29.99 6.54
CA PHE A 143 -24.48 -28.53 6.67
C PHE A 143 -24.76 -27.87 5.30
N PRO A 144 -25.64 -26.85 5.20
CA PRO A 144 -26.43 -26.20 6.26
C PRO A 144 -27.89 -26.67 6.38
N ILE A 145 -28.38 -27.57 5.52
CA ILE A 145 -29.81 -27.96 5.43
C ILE A 145 -30.33 -28.57 6.74
N ALA A 146 -29.49 -29.29 7.49
CA ALA A 146 -29.89 -29.88 8.77
C ALA A 146 -29.78 -28.89 9.97
N CYS A 147 -29.30 -27.66 9.74
CA CYS A 147 -28.99 -26.70 10.80
C CYS A 147 -30.13 -25.72 11.13
N GLU A 148 -31.35 -25.93 10.62
CA GLU A 148 -32.53 -25.05 10.84
C GLU A 148 -32.84 -24.77 12.32
N ASN A 149 -32.48 -25.68 13.24
CA ASN A 149 -32.64 -25.51 14.69
C ASN A 149 -31.30 -25.57 15.45
N CYS A 150 -30.19 -25.19 14.80
CA CYS A 150 -28.87 -25.21 15.41
C CYS A 150 -28.66 -23.97 16.30
N ASP A 151 -28.30 -24.16 17.57
CA ASP A 151 -28.00 -23.07 18.51
C ASP A 151 -26.88 -22.13 18.02
N VAL A 152 -25.93 -22.65 17.24
CA VAL A 152 -24.81 -21.88 16.68
C VAL A 152 -25.29 -20.95 15.56
N LEU A 153 -26.08 -21.46 14.60
CA LEU A 153 -26.61 -20.65 13.49
C LEU A 153 -27.80 -19.77 13.89
N SER A 154 -28.51 -20.12 14.97
CA SER A 154 -29.61 -19.34 15.55
C SER A 154 -29.12 -18.27 16.54
N SER A 155 -27.81 -18.18 16.77
CA SER A 155 -27.23 -17.24 17.74
C SER A 155 -27.45 -15.78 17.30
N PRO A 156 -27.89 -14.89 18.21
CA PRO A 156 -28.04 -13.46 17.90
C PRO A 156 -26.69 -12.76 17.65
N GLN A 157 -25.57 -13.43 17.95
CA GLN A 157 -24.21 -12.92 17.72
C GLN A 157 -23.60 -13.47 16.42
N LEU A 158 -24.39 -14.08 15.54
CA LEU A 158 -23.91 -14.60 14.27
C LEU A 158 -23.23 -13.48 13.46
N PRO A 159 -21.99 -13.68 12.96
CA PRO A 159 -21.32 -12.73 12.10
C PRO A 159 -22.22 -12.29 10.94
N ARG A 160 -22.29 -10.98 10.67
CA ARG A 160 -23.16 -10.43 9.61
C ARG A 160 -22.92 -11.09 8.24
N ALA A 161 -21.67 -11.40 7.90
CA ALA A 161 -21.36 -12.15 6.68
C ALA A 161 -22.10 -13.50 6.57
N LEU A 162 -22.21 -14.24 7.68
CA LEU A 162 -23.00 -15.49 7.72
C LEU A 162 -24.50 -15.20 7.62
N GLN A 163 -24.99 -14.16 8.29
CA GLN A 163 -26.41 -13.79 8.20
C GLN A 163 -26.82 -13.51 6.75
N VAL A 164 -26.02 -12.75 5.99
CA VAL A 164 -26.31 -12.43 4.59
C VAL A 164 -26.23 -13.67 3.69
N LEU A 165 -25.21 -14.52 3.88
CA LEU A 165 -24.99 -15.66 3.01
C LEU A 165 -25.91 -16.85 3.28
N TRP A 166 -26.53 -16.94 4.47
CA TRP A 166 -27.40 -18.06 4.86
C TRP A 166 -28.88 -17.71 5.12
N HIS A 167 -29.28 -16.43 5.20
CA HIS A 167 -30.71 -16.07 5.38
C HIS A 167 -31.52 -15.89 4.08
N GLU A 168 -31.02 -16.28 2.92
CA GLU A 168 -31.83 -16.31 1.68
C GLU A 168 -31.97 -17.74 1.14
N SER A 169 -33.02 -18.45 1.59
CA SER A 169 -33.96 -19.28 0.82
C SER A 169 -34.91 -20.02 1.76
#